data_AF-A0A520H176-F1
#
_entry.id   AF-A0A520H176-F1
#
_cell.length_a   1.000
_cell.length_b   1.000
_cell.length_c   1.000
_cell.angle_alpha   90.00
_cell.angle_beta   90.00
_cell.angle_gamma   90.00
#
_symmetry.space_group_name_H-M   'P 1'
#
loop_
_entity.id
_entity.type
_entity.pdbx_description
1 polymer ?
#
loop_
_entity_poly.entity_id
_entity_poly.type
_entity_poly.pdbx_seq_one_letter_code
_entity_poly.pdbx_strand_id
1 'polypeptide(L)'
;MSEIEVNTKTTAEKTSVVKSGSFVQENQKSLLFIAAAIVVMIVIYIAYLRLYLGPREGEAAGKMYAAQDYWNNKEWDKAINGDAGYPGFKKIIADYSNTKT
;
A
#
# COMPACT_ATOMS: atom_id res chain seq x y z
N MET A 1 22.89 -57.86 -60.75
CA MET A 1 23.21 -56.49 -60.31
C MET A 1 21.94 -55.68 -60.50
N SER A 2 21.17 -55.49 -59.43
CA SER A 2 19.93 -54.72 -59.44
C SER A 2 19.94 -53.85 -58.19
N GLU A 3 19.70 -52.56 -58.40
CA GLU A 3 20.02 -51.47 -57.49
C GLU A 3 19.23 -51.55 -56.18
N ILE A 4 19.91 -51.24 -55.06
CA ILE A 4 19.28 -51.10 -53.75
C ILE A 4 18.65 -49.70 -53.73
N GLU A 5 17.32 -49.63 -53.79
CA GLU A 5 16.58 -48.40 -53.52
C GLU A 5 16.67 -48.07 -52.04
N VAL A 6 17.52 -47.11 -51.70
CA VAL A 6 17.51 -46.50 -50.36
C VAL A 6 16.31 -45.57 -50.30
N ASN A 7 15.21 -46.05 -49.70
CA ASN A 7 14.08 -45.21 -49.31
C ASN A 7 14.47 -44.33 -48.13
N THR A 8 15.12 -43.20 -48.41
CA THR A 8 15.21 -42.10 -47.45
C THR A 8 13.84 -41.44 -47.39
N LYS A 9 12.98 -41.96 -46.51
CA LYS A 9 11.98 -41.10 -45.86
C LYS A 9 12.77 -40.04 -45.10
N THR A 10 13.05 -38.93 -45.75
CA THR A 10 13.41 -37.68 -45.10
C THR A 10 12.20 -37.32 -44.26
N THR A 11 12.13 -37.91 -43.07
CA THR A 11 11.46 -37.30 -41.94
C THR A 11 12.20 -35.98 -41.79
N ALA A 12 11.66 -34.93 -42.40
CA ALA A 12 11.98 -33.58 -42.00
C ALA A 12 11.83 -33.61 -40.49
N GLU A 13 12.95 -33.58 -39.76
CA GLU A 13 12.92 -33.28 -38.36
C GLU A 13 12.09 -32.01 -38.30
N LYS A 14 10.85 -32.12 -37.80
CA LYS A 14 10.22 -30.98 -37.16
C LYS A 14 11.12 -30.73 -35.97
N THR A 15 12.21 -30.00 -36.20
CA THR A 15 12.84 -29.20 -35.18
C THR A 15 11.73 -28.23 -34.79
N SER A 16 10.88 -28.67 -33.87
CA SER A 16 10.04 -27.78 -33.10
C SER A 16 11.05 -26.91 -32.38
N VAL A 17 11.46 -25.82 -33.02
CA VAL A 17 12.11 -24.71 -32.35
C VAL A 17 11.12 -24.38 -31.25
N VAL A 18 11.44 -24.80 -30.03
CA VAL A 18 10.72 -24.39 -28.83
C VAL A 18 10.97 -22.89 -28.81
N LYS A 19 10.03 -22.15 -29.40
CA LYS A 19 10.09 -20.69 -29.44
C LYS A 19 9.92 -20.31 -27.99
N SER A 20 11.03 -20.03 -27.32
CA SER A 20 11.02 -19.54 -25.95
C SER A 20 10.16 -18.28 -25.97
N GLY A 21 8.93 -18.40 -25.48
CA GLY A 21 8.01 -17.28 -25.41
C GLY A 21 8.54 -16.31 -24.39
N SER A 22 8.47 -15.01 -24.69
CA SER A 22 8.75 -14.00 -23.68
C SER A 22 7.74 -14.20 -22.54
N PHE A 23 8.22 -14.36 -21.31
CA PHE A 23 7.38 -14.48 -20.11
C PHE A 23 6.29 -13.39 -20.05
N VAL A 24 6.61 -12.17 -20.50
CA VAL A 24 5.68 -11.04 -20.55
C VAL A 24 4.52 -11.30 -21.51
N GLN A 25 4.79 -11.92 -22.67
CA GLN A 25 3.77 -12.22 -23.65
C GLN A 25 2.84 -13.33 -23.18
N GLU A 26 3.39 -14.33 -22.48
CA GLU A 26 2.62 -15.43 -21.90
C GLU A 26 1.74 -14.99 -20.73
N ASN A 27 2.16 -13.97 -19.98
CA ASN A 27 1.51 -13.52 -18.74
C ASN A 27 0.90 -12.13 -18.83
N GLN A 28 0.70 -11.58 -20.03
CA GLN A 28 0.27 -10.19 -20.22
C GLN A 28 -1.01 -9.84 -19.42
N LYS A 29 -2.00 -10.75 -19.38
CA LYS A 29 -3.25 -10.55 -18.63
C LYS A 29 -3.01 -10.48 -17.12
N SER A 30 -2.22 -11.40 -16.58
CA SER A 30 -1.89 -11.43 -15.16
C SER A 30 -1.09 -10.20 -14.74
N LEU A 31 -0.10 -9.82 -15.55
CA LEU A 31 0.71 -8.62 -15.31
C LEU A 31 -0.14 -7.35 -15.34
N LEU A 32 -1.09 -7.24 -16.28
CA LEU A 32 -2.02 -6.10 -16.34
C LEU A 32 -2.93 -6.05 -15.12
N PHE A 33 -3.43 -7.19 -14.65
CA PHE A 33 -4.24 -7.26 -13.44
C PHE A 33 -3.44 -6.85 -12.19
N ILE A 34 -2.21 -7.34 -12.04
CA ILE A 34 -1.32 -6.97 -10.94
C ILE A 34 -1.03 -5.46 -10.97
N ALA A 35 -0.71 -4.92 -12.14
CA ALA A 35 -0.46 -3.48 -12.30
C ALA A 35 -1.70 -2.65 -11.89
N ALA A 36 -2.90 -3.05 -12.35
CA ALA A 36 -4.15 -2.40 -11.95
C ALA A 36 -4.38 -2.49 -10.44
N ALA A 37 -4.12 -3.65 -9.83
CA ALA A 37 -4.25 -3.82 -8.38
C ALA A 37 -3.30 -2.90 -7.59
N ILE A 38 -2.06 -2.73 -8.04
CA ILE A 38 -1.10 -1.80 -7.42
C ILE A 38 -1.63 -0.36 -7.49
N VAL A 39 -2.16 0.06 -8.64
CA VAL A 39 -2.75 1.41 -8.78
C VAL A 39 -3.92 1.60 -7.81
N VAL A 40 -4.80 0.61 -7.70
CA VAL A 40 -5.92 0.65 -6.75
C VAL A 40 -5.42 0.74 -5.30
N MET A 41 -4.39 -0.02 -4.93
CA MET A 41 -3.79 0.04 -3.58
C MET A 41 -3.21 1.43 -3.27
N ILE A 42 -2.56 2.07 -4.24
CA ILE A 42 -2.06 3.44 -4.08
C ILE A 42 -3.20 4.43 -3.86
N VAL A 43 -4.29 4.32 -4.63
CA VAL A 43 -5.47 5.19 -4.48
C VAL A 43 -6.09 5.02 -3.10
N ILE A 44 -6.27 3.78 -2.64
CA ILE A 44 -6.79 3.49 -1.29
C ILE A 44 -5.87 4.09 -0.22
N TYR A 45 -4.56 3.95 -0.38
CA TYR A 45 -3.59 4.52 0.55
C TYR A 45 -3.68 6.05 0.62
N ILE A 46 -3.73 6.74 -0.52
CA ILE A 46 -3.87 8.21 -0.55
C ILE A 46 -5.20 8.64 0.06
N ALA A 47 -6.30 7.93 -0.23
CA ALA A 47 -7.60 8.20 0.35
C ALA A 47 -7.57 8.05 1.88
N TYR A 48 -6.93 7.00 2.41
CA TYR A 48 -6.76 6.82 3.85
C TYR A 48 -5.98 7.97 4.49
N LEU A 49 -4.88 8.40 3.87
CA LEU A 49 -4.09 9.53 4.39
C LEU A 49 -4.90 10.85 4.41
N ARG A 50 -5.59 11.17 3.32
CA ARG A 50 -6.23 12.48 3.13
C ARG A 50 -7.62 12.58 3.76
N LEU A 51 -8.43 11.53 3.62
CA LEU A 51 -9.84 11.55 4.01
C LEU A 51 -10.07 11.03 5.44
N TYR A 52 -9.16 10.19 5.95
CA TYR A 52 -9.27 9.66 7.32
C TYR A 52 -8.25 10.27 8.26
N LEU A 53 -6.96 10.24 7.94
CA LEU A 53 -5.91 10.79 8.82
C LEU A 53 -5.92 12.31 8.89
N GLY A 54 -6.01 13.01 7.76
CA GLY A 54 -5.97 14.48 7.70
C GLY A 54 -7.00 15.18 8.62
N PRO A 55 -8.31 14.83 8.58
CA PRO A 55 -9.29 15.40 9.50
C PRO A 55 -9.00 15.08 10.97
N ARG A 56 -8.53 13.87 11.26
CA ARG A 56 -8.18 13.44 12.62
C ARG A 56 -6.97 14.20 13.17
N GLU A 57 -5.99 14.54 12.34
CA GLU A 57 -4.86 15.41 12.72
C GLU A 57 -5.39 16.80 13.16
N GLY A 58 -6.32 17.37 12.39
CA GLY A 58 -6.96 18.64 12.74
C GLY A 58 -7.75 18.58 14.05
N GLU A 59 -8.51 17.50 14.28
CA GLU A 59 -9.22 17.29 15.54
C GLU A 59 -8.27 17.15 16.73
N ALA A 60 -7.18 16.39 16.58
CA ALA A 60 -6.17 16.22 17.62
C ALA A 60 -5.53 17.57 17.99
N ALA A 61 -5.12 18.36 16.98
CA ALA A 61 -4.57 19.68 17.17
C ALA A 61 -5.57 20.63 17.87
N GLY A 62 -6.84 20.60 17.46
CA GLY A 62 -7.91 21.38 18.10
C GLY A 62 -8.13 21.00 19.57
N LYS A 63 -8.05 19.72 19.91
CA LYS A 63 -8.19 19.22 21.29
C LYS A 63 -6.96 19.48 22.16
N MET A 64 -5.78 19.65 21.55
CA MET A 64 -4.52 19.91 22.27
C MET A 64 -4.43 21.30 22.88
N TYR A 65 -5.21 22.28 22.41
CA TYR A 65 -5.11 23.67 22.86
C TYR A 65 -5.24 23.83 24.40
N ALA A 66 -6.25 23.21 25.01
CA ALA A 66 -6.44 23.29 26.46
C ALA A 66 -5.28 22.64 27.24
N ALA A 67 -4.81 21.47 26.78
CA ALA A 67 -3.67 20.79 27.38
C ALA A 67 -2.37 21.62 27.26
N GLN A 68 -2.17 22.30 26.13
CA GLN A 68 -1.04 23.22 25.92
C GLN A 68 -1.14 24.45 26.82
N ASP A 69 -2.33 25.01 27.02
CA ASP A 69 -2.54 26.15 27.93
C ASP A 69 -2.26 25.76 29.38
N TYR A 70 -2.82 24.63 29.85
CA TYR A 70 -2.50 24.08 31.18
C TYR A 70 -1.00 23.86 31.35
N TRP A 71 -0.32 23.34 30.33
CA TRP A 71 1.12 23.18 30.32
C TRP A 71 1.82 24.55 30.48
N ASN A 72 1.49 25.55 29.66
CA ASN A 72 2.12 26.87 29.74
C ASN A 72 1.90 27.55 31.10
N ASN A 73 0.76 27.29 31.75
CA ASN A 73 0.40 27.80 33.07
C ASN A 73 1.00 26.98 34.23
N LYS A 74 1.85 25.97 33.94
CA LYS A 74 2.48 25.06 34.91
C LYS A 74 1.48 24.18 35.67
N GLU A 75 0.29 24.00 35.14
CA GLU A 75 -0.74 23.08 35.64
C GLU A 75 -0.55 21.69 35.01
N TRP A 76 0.60 21.07 35.27
CA TRP A 76 1.06 19.86 34.55
C TRP A 76 0.11 18.67 34.68
N ASP A 77 -0.49 18.50 35.86
CA ASP A 77 -1.43 17.40 36.09
C ASP A 77 -2.66 17.52 35.18
N LYS A 78 -3.23 18.72 35.07
CA LYS A 78 -4.34 19.00 34.16
C LYS A 78 -3.92 18.91 32.69
N ALA A 79 -2.70 19.34 32.35
CA ALA A 79 -2.19 19.19 31.00
C ALA A 79 -2.12 17.71 30.57
N ILE A 80 -1.69 16.83 31.49
CA ILE A 80 -1.54 15.39 31.21
C ILE A 80 -2.88 14.66 31.27
N ASN A 81 -3.68 14.91 32.31
CA ASN A 81 -4.89 14.14 32.63
C ASN A 81 -6.18 14.77 32.10
N GLY A 82 -6.18 16.07 31.81
CA GLY A 82 -7.35 16.87 31.44
C GLY A 82 -8.01 17.52 32.65
N ASP A 83 -8.89 18.49 32.39
CA ASP A 83 -9.71 19.17 33.40
C ASP A 83 -10.91 19.86 32.74
N ALA A 84 -11.95 20.18 33.51
CA ALA A 84 -13.13 20.96 33.09
C ALA A 84 -13.80 20.47 31.78
N GLY A 85 -13.77 19.16 31.52
CA GLY A 85 -14.33 18.56 30.31
C GLY A 85 -13.40 18.57 29.08
N TYR A 86 -12.21 19.16 29.19
CA TYR A 86 -11.18 19.13 28.16
C TYR A 86 -10.24 17.93 28.36
N PRO A 87 -9.93 17.16 27.30
CA PRO A 87 -8.99 16.05 27.40
C PRO A 87 -7.55 16.54 27.58
N GLY A 88 -6.78 15.85 28.42
CA GLY A 88 -5.33 16.05 28.53
C GLY A 88 -4.53 15.26 27.49
N PHE A 89 -3.22 15.50 27.42
CA PHE A 89 -2.31 14.86 26.46
C PHE A 89 -2.42 13.32 26.47
N LYS A 90 -2.60 12.70 27.65
CA LYS A 90 -2.71 11.24 27.76
C LYS A 90 -3.89 10.69 26.94
N LYS A 91 -5.04 11.35 27.01
CA LYS A 91 -6.23 10.93 26.27
C LYS A 91 -6.11 11.25 24.79
N ILE A 92 -5.55 12.41 24.44
CA ILE A 92 -5.36 12.82 23.04
C ILE A 92 -4.44 11.83 22.33
N ILE A 93 -3.30 11.46 22.93
CA ILE A 93 -2.38 10.46 22.36
C ILE A 93 -3.07 9.10 22.23
N ALA A 94 -3.87 8.66 23.22
CA ALA A 94 -4.58 7.39 23.13
C ALA A 94 -5.59 7.37 21.96
N ASP A 95 -6.38 8.43 21.82
CA ASP A 95 -7.46 8.52 20.83
C ASP A 95 -6.94 8.84 19.40
N TYR A 96 -5.79 9.50 19.30
CA TYR A 96 -5.23 10.01 18.03
C TYR A 96 -3.79 9.51 17.74
N SER A 97 -3.38 8.39 18.33
CA SER A 97 -2.05 7.78 18.12
C SER A 97 -1.66 7.50 16.67
N ASN A 98 -2.65 7.41 15.78
CA ASN A 98 -2.46 7.19 14.34
C ASN A 98 -2.33 8.47 13.51
N THR A 99 -2.28 9.63 14.16
CA THR A 99 -2.16 10.96 13.53
C THR A 99 -0.77 11.53 13.76
N LYS A 100 -0.33 12.44 12.88
CA LYS A 100 0.82 13.30 13.19
C LYS A 100 0.33 14.40 14.14
N THR A 101 0.72 14.30 15.40
CA THR A 101 0.54 15.35 16.43
C THR A 101 1.62 16.41 16.36
#